data_AF-A0A1H2M4G3-F1
#
_entry.id   AF-A0A1H2M4G3-F1
#
_cell.length_a   1.000
_cell.length_b   1.000
_cell.length_c   1.000
_cell.angle_alpha   90.00
_cell.angle_beta   90.00
_cell.angle_gamma   90.00
#
_symmetry.space_group_name_H-M   'P 1'
#
loop_
_entity.id
_entity.type
_entity.pdbx_description
1 polymer ?
#
loop_
_entity_poly.entity_id
_entity_poly.type
_entity_poly.pdbx_seq_one_letter_code
_entity_poly.pdbx_strand_id
1 'polypeptide(L)'
;MTTETPPVSPILLGTTSQQPPEVLEVALSLARRAGTVLVCAQVDPMASVVEEHPDGSVESRPIDPDRADWDSATFDPDLAVRIQAAAREAGVEVTFRSLAGDVGAALGRLAEVVGAEMIVVGSREGGVRASMHDFFSGSLAAHLSHHQSRPVVVVPIGPTATGGAAPRKDRGR
;
A
#
# COMPACT_ATOMS: atom_id res chain seq x y z
N MET A 1 14.83 22.90 27.63
CA MET A 1 13.95 21.71 27.59
C MET A 1 13.24 21.75 26.25
N THR A 2 13.86 21.19 25.22
CA THR A 2 13.25 21.05 23.90
C THR A 2 12.36 19.83 23.99
N THR A 3 11.05 20.01 23.93
CA THR A 3 10.10 18.90 23.83
C THR A 3 10.28 18.29 22.45
N GLU A 4 11.09 17.25 22.36
CA GLU A 4 11.20 16.42 21.16
C GLU A 4 9.89 15.64 21.05
N THR A 5 9.00 16.12 20.19
CA THR A 5 7.80 15.37 19.80
C THR A 5 8.29 14.01 19.31
N PRO A 6 7.83 12.89 19.88
CA PRO A 6 8.25 11.58 19.43
C PRO A 6 7.96 11.47 17.92
N PRO A 7 8.87 10.87 17.13
CA PRO A 7 8.66 10.73 15.71
C PRO A 7 7.34 9.98 15.48
N VAL A 8 6.41 10.62 14.78
CA VAL A 8 5.08 10.07 14.52
C VAL A 8 5.26 8.94 13.52
N SER A 9 5.01 7.69 13.93
CA SER A 9 5.09 6.53 13.03
C SER A 9 3.85 6.50 12.13
N PRO A 10 3.96 6.71 10.81
CA PRO A 10 2.81 6.80 9.92
C PRO A 10 2.18 5.42 9.69
N ILE A 11 0.92 5.42 9.24
CA ILE A 11 0.34 4.23 8.61
C ILE A 11 0.66 4.27 7.12
N LEU A 12 1.18 3.17 6.57
CA LEU A 12 1.44 3.04 5.14
C LEU A 12 0.26 2.32 4.47
N LEU A 13 -0.39 2.96 3.50
CA LEU A 13 -1.40 2.36 2.63
C LEU A 13 -0.80 2.02 1.27
N GLY A 14 -0.82 0.74 0.90
CA GLY A 14 -0.59 0.32 -0.48
C GLY A 14 -1.83 0.60 -1.33
N THR A 15 -1.70 1.48 -2.31
CA THR A 15 -2.79 1.93 -3.19
C THR A 15 -2.85 1.19 -4.51
N THR A 16 -4.03 1.14 -5.11
CA THR A 16 -4.26 0.61 -6.46
C THR A 16 -5.00 1.62 -7.33
N SER A 17 -4.91 1.50 -8.66
CA SER A 17 -5.58 2.42 -9.60
C SER A 17 -7.11 2.43 -9.46
N GLN A 18 -7.70 1.34 -8.95
CA GLN A 18 -9.12 1.24 -8.61
C GLN A 18 -9.25 1.07 -7.10
N GLN A 19 -8.73 2.05 -6.36
CA GLN A 19 -8.67 2.02 -4.91
C GLN A 19 -10.06 1.73 -4.32
N PRO A 20 -10.26 0.58 -3.65
CA PRO A 20 -11.53 0.27 -3.01
C PRO A 20 -11.73 1.19 -1.80
N PRO A 21 -12.94 1.75 -1.64
CA PRO A 21 -13.24 2.68 -0.56
C PRO A 21 -13.06 2.04 0.82
N GLU A 22 -13.44 0.77 1.00
CA GLU A 22 -13.35 0.06 2.28
C GLU A 22 -11.91 -0.05 2.81
N VAL A 23 -10.92 -0.20 1.92
CA VAL A 23 -9.51 -0.28 2.30
C VAL A 23 -9.00 1.09 2.77
N LEU A 24 -9.39 2.15 2.05
CA LEU A 24 -9.03 3.52 2.40
C LEU A 24 -9.69 3.94 3.73
N GLU A 25 -10.95 3.60 3.94
CA GLU A 25 -11.69 3.87 5.18
C GLU A 25 -11.04 3.20 6.38
N VAL A 26 -10.62 1.93 6.26
CA VAL A 26 -9.90 1.23 7.32
C VAL A 26 -8.56 1.91 7.61
N ALA A 27 -7.79 2.26 6.58
CA ALA A 27 -6.50 2.94 6.76
C ALA A 27 -6.66 4.30 7.45
N LEU A 28 -7.63 5.12 7.04
CA LEU A 28 -7.95 6.41 7.66
C LEU A 28 -8.45 6.23 9.10
N SER A 29 -9.30 5.23 9.36
CA SER A 29 -9.79 4.92 10.70
C SER A 29 -8.66 4.54 11.65
N LEU A 30 -7.71 3.72 11.19
CA LEU A 30 -6.53 3.37 11.96
C LEU A 30 -5.63 4.59 12.21
N ALA A 31 -5.37 5.40 11.19
CA ALA A 31 -4.49 6.57 11.32
C ALA A 31 -5.07 7.58 12.32
N ARG A 32 -6.38 7.85 12.21
CA ARG A 32 -7.12 8.70 13.15
C ARG A 32 -7.07 8.16 14.57
N ARG A 33 -7.25 6.86 14.77
CA ARG A 33 -7.25 6.23 16.11
C ARG A 33 -5.86 6.23 16.75
N ALA A 34 -4.81 6.08 15.95
CA ALA A 34 -3.43 6.14 16.40
C ALA A 34 -2.92 7.59 16.57
N GLY A 35 -3.68 8.59 16.08
CA GLY A 35 -3.26 9.99 16.13
C GLY A 35 -2.06 10.27 15.22
N THR A 36 -1.99 9.57 14.09
CA THR A 36 -0.86 9.60 13.14
C THR A 36 -1.33 9.98 11.73
N VAL A 37 -0.36 10.17 10.84
CA VAL A 37 -0.57 10.51 9.43
C VAL A 37 -0.67 9.26 8.56
N LEU A 38 -1.24 9.42 7.37
CA LEU A 38 -1.32 8.38 6.37
C LEU A 38 -0.29 8.63 5.25
N VAL A 39 0.51 7.62 4.90
CA VAL A 39 1.35 7.62 3.71
C VAL A 39 0.69 6.72 2.68
N CYS A 40 0.32 7.26 1.53
CA CYS A 40 -0.27 6.51 0.42
C CYS A 40 0.81 6.21 -0.62
N ALA A 41 1.06 4.92 -0.87
CA ALA A 41 2.07 4.47 -1.80
C ALA A 41 1.44 3.79 -3.01
N GLN A 42 1.75 4.27 -4.20
CA GLN A 42 1.44 3.60 -5.46
C GLN A 42 2.71 2.93 -5.95
N VAL A 43 2.63 1.66 -6.35
CA VAL A 43 3.78 0.94 -6.93
C VAL A 43 3.47 0.61 -8.38
N ASP A 44 4.33 1.06 -9.29
CA ASP A 44 4.32 0.64 -10.68
C ASP A 44 5.36 -0.49 -10.88
N PRO A 45 4.93 -1.75 -11.04
CA PRO A 45 5.84 -2.87 -11.23
C PRO A 45 6.55 -2.83 -12.60
N MET A 46 6.04 -2.05 -13.55
CA MET A 46 6.56 -1.94 -14.91
C MET A 46 7.34 -0.65 -15.16
N ALA A 47 7.45 0.24 -14.16
CA ALA A 47 8.18 1.48 -14.33
C ALA A 47 9.66 1.22 -14.67
N SER A 48 10.18 2.03 -15.59
CA SER A 48 11.59 2.07 -16.00
C SER A 48 12.11 3.51 -15.85
N VAL A 49 13.37 3.69 -15.44
CA VAL A 49 14.01 5.02 -15.39
C VAL A 49 14.42 5.32 -16.82
N VAL A 50 13.98 6.48 -17.30
CA VAL A 50 14.51 7.07 -18.53
C VAL A 50 15.57 8.07 -18.10
N GLU A 51 16.85 7.71 -18.23
CA GLU A 51 17.96 8.62 -17.95
C GLU A 51 18.29 9.35 -19.25
N GLU A 52 18.06 10.66 -19.28
CA GLU A 52 18.54 11.53 -20.36
C GLU A 52 19.98 11.95 -20.06
N HIS A 53 20.90 11.48 -20.89
CA HIS A 53 22.29 11.83 -20.80
C HIS A 53 22.51 13.28 -21.32
N PRO A 54 23.55 13.98 -20.86
CA PRO A 54 23.85 15.36 -21.29
C PRO A 54 24.11 15.52 -22.79
N ASP A 55 24.33 14.41 -23.51
CA ASP A 55 24.51 14.34 -24.95
C ASP A 55 23.17 14.20 -25.72
N GLY A 56 22.04 14.19 -25.01
CA GLY A 56 20.70 14.04 -25.57
C GLY A 56 20.32 12.61 -25.90
N SER A 57 21.13 11.62 -25.51
CA SER A 57 20.76 10.21 -25.62
C SER A 57 19.82 9.80 -24.49
N VAL A 58 18.87 8.94 -24.83
CA VAL A 58 17.82 8.46 -23.92
C VAL A 58 18.10 6.99 -23.63
N GLU A 59 18.48 6.68 -22.39
CA GLU A 59 18.68 5.29 -21.95
C GLU A 59 17.50 4.87 -21.06
N SER A 60 16.73 3.89 -21.51
CA SER A 60 15.72 3.25 -20.67
C SER A 60 16.38 2.10 -19.91
N ARG A 61 16.53 2.27 -18.59
CA ARG A 61 16.99 1.22 -17.70
C ARG A 61 15.84 0.79 -16.78
N PRO A 62 15.66 -0.51 -16.51
CA PRO A 62 14.77 -0.95 -15.44
C PRO A 62 15.12 -0.19 -14.15
N ILE A 63 14.11 0.32 -13.42
CA ILE A 63 14.35 1.01 -12.15
C ILE A 63 15.02 0.01 -11.21
N ASP A 64 16.20 0.37 -10.70
CA ASP A 64 16.86 -0.41 -9.67
C ASP A 64 16.00 -0.31 -8.39
N PRO A 65 15.38 -1.42 -7.94
CA PRO A 65 14.51 -1.40 -6.78
C PRO A 65 15.25 -0.95 -5.51
N ASP A 66 16.58 -1.10 -5.44
CA ASP A 66 17.37 -0.76 -4.25
C ASP A 66 17.85 0.71 -4.23
N ARG A 67 17.54 1.47 -5.29
CA ARG A 67 17.90 2.90 -5.39
C ARG A 67 16.75 3.77 -4.89
N ALA A 68 17.06 4.74 -4.02
CA ALA A 68 16.10 5.63 -3.37
C ALA A 68 15.52 6.73 -4.29
N ASP A 69 15.62 6.57 -5.61
CA ASP A 69 15.11 7.53 -6.58
C ASP A 69 13.60 7.28 -6.79
N TRP A 70 12.84 7.47 -5.71
CA TRP A 70 11.37 7.36 -5.66
C TRP A 70 10.65 8.53 -6.37
N ASP A 71 11.42 9.50 -6.89
CA ASP A 71 10.93 10.77 -7.43
C ASP A 71 10.60 10.72 -8.94
N SER A 72 10.90 9.62 -9.64
CA SER A 72 10.67 9.54 -11.10
C SER A 72 9.25 9.13 -11.49
N ALA A 73 8.46 8.58 -10.56
CA ALA A 73 7.10 8.15 -10.83
C ALA A 73 6.09 9.17 -10.26
N THR A 74 5.12 9.59 -11.06
CA THR A 74 4.06 10.52 -10.62
C THR A 74 2.90 9.72 -10.05
N PHE A 75 2.49 10.02 -8.82
CA PHE A 75 1.29 9.43 -8.22
C PHE A 75 0.05 9.87 -9.02
N ASP A 76 -0.92 8.96 -9.23
CA ASP A 76 -2.16 9.26 -9.95
C ASP A 76 -2.89 10.48 -9.34
N PRO A 77 -2.98 11.62 -10.07
CA PRO A 77 -3.52 12.86 -9.52
C PRO A 77 -5.01 12.76 -9.19
N ASP A 78 -5.79 12.00 -9.96
CA ASP A 78 -7.22 11.83 -9.71
C ASP A 78 -7.43 10.99 -8.45
N LEU A 79 -6.61 9.95 -8.27
CA LEU A 79 -6.62 9.16 -7.04
C LEU A 79 -6.18 10.00 -5.83
N ALA A 80 -5.15 10.83 -5.98
CA ALA A 80 -4.67 11.70 -4.91
C ALA A 80 -5.78 12.67 -4.45
N VAL A 81 -6.51 13.29 -5.39
CA VAL A 81 -7.64 14.18 -5.06
C VAL A 81 -8.72 13.44 -4.26
N ARG A 82 -9.10 12.23 -4.68
CA ARG A 82 -10.09 11.42 -3.95
C ARG A 82 -9.63 11.06 -2.54
N ILE A 83 -8.38 10.64 -2.39
CA ILE A 83 -7.80 10.30 -1.09
C ILE A 83 -7.72 11.54 -0.19
N GLN A 84 -7.30 12.69 -0.71
CA GLN A 84 -7.23 13.94 0.05
C GLN A 84 -8.61 14.37 0.55
N ALA A 85 -9.66 14.22 -0.25
CA ALA A 85 -11.02 14.54 0.17
C ALA A 85 -11.45 13.66 1.37
N ALA A 86 -11.29 12.35 1.26
CA ALA A 86 -11.62 11.42 2.34
C ALA A 86 -10.77 11.65 3.60
N ALA A 87 -9.47 11.97 3.43
CA ALA A 87 -8.57 12.25 4.54
C ALA A 87 -8.95 13.53 5.30
N ARG A 88 -9.37 14.58 4.58
CA ARG A 88 -9.88 15.82 5.19
C ARG A 88 -11.14 15.57 6.01
N GLU A 89 -12.08 14.78 5.49
CA GLU A 89 -13.29 14.38 6.23
C GLU A 89 -12.96 13.57 7.49
N ALA A 90 -11.92 12.73 7.43
CA ALA A 90 -11.45 11.95 8.56
C ALA A 90 -10.58 12.75 9.56
N GLY A 91 -10.13 13.96 9.21
CA GLY A 91 -9.19 14.75 10.00
C GLY A 91 -7.77 14.15 10.06
N VAL A 92 -7.34 13.47 8.99
CA VAL A 92 -6.05 12.79 8.90
C VAL A 92 -5.17 13.49 7.85
N GLU A 93 -3.93 13.80 8.20
CA GLU A 93 -2.96 14.29 7.20
C GLU A 93 -2.49 13.14 6.31
N VAL A 94 -2.34 13.41 5.02
CA VAL A 94 -1.94 12.41 4.03
C VAL A 94 -0.77 12.89 3.18
N THR A 95 0.17 11.99 2.89
CA THR A 95 1.26 12.19 1.93
C THR A 95 1.25 11.10 0.87
N PHE A 96 1.77 11.42 -0.32
CA PHE A 96 1.76 10.51 -1.47
C PHE A 96 3.19 10.11 -1.84
N ARG A 97 3.38 8.85 -2.19
CA ARG A 97 4.65 8.29 -2.67
C ARG A 97 4.37 7.41 -3.88
N SER A 98 5.20 7.57 -4.91
CA SER A 98 5.20 6.68 -6.06
C SER A 98 6.47 5.84 -6.02
N LEU A 99 6.32 4.55 -6.24
CA LEU A 99 7.39 3.57 -6.13
C LEU A 99 7.43 2.73 -7.41
N ALA A 100 8.55 2.06 -7.63
CA ALA A 100 8.71 1.15 -8.75
C ALA A 100 9.25 -0.20 -8.30
N GLY A 101 8.99 -1.23 -9.11
CA GLY A 101 9.48 -2.59 -8.91
C GLY A 101 8.48 -3.50 -8.19
N ASP A 102 8.98 -4.56 -7.54
CA ASP A 102 8.13 -5.52 -6.84
C ASP A 102 7.33 -4.84 -5.72
N VAL A 103 6.01 -5.04 -5.72
CA VAL A 103 5.08 -4.36 -4.81
C VAL A 103 5.41 -4.65 -3.34
N GLY A 104 5.72 -5.90 -2.99
CA GLY A 104 6.01 -6.28 -1.62
C GLY A 104 7.33 -5.69 -1.12
N ALA A 105 8.39 -5.83 -1.92
CA ALA A 105 9.69 -5.28 -1.61
C ALA A 105 9.67 -3.74 -1.53
N ALA A 106 9.01 -3.07 -2.49
CA ALA A 106 8.92 -1.62 -2.54
C ALA A 106 8.15 -1.04 -1.34
N LEU A 107 6.97 -1.60 -1.03
CA LEU A 107 6.20 -1.18 0.15
C LEU A 107 6.97 -1.46 1.45
N GLY A 108 7.66 -2.60 1.52
CA GLY A 108 8.46 -2.96 2.68
C GLY A 108 9.62 -2.00 2.92
N ARG A 109 10.39 -1.68 1.87
CA ARG A 109 11.47 -0.68 1.95
C ARG A 109 10.93 0.70 2.31
N LEU A 110 9.82 1.14 1.69
CA LEU A 110 9.22 2.43 2.03
C LEU A 110 8.80 2.45 3.50
N ALA A 111 8.19 1.37 4.01
CA ALA A 111 7.80 1.26 5.40
C ALA A 111 9.00 1.44 6.34
N GLU A 112 10.15 0.85 6.02
CA GLU A 112 11.40 1.04 6.77
C GLU A 112 11.89 2.49 6.74
N VAL A 113 11.90 3.10 5.55
CA VAL A 113 12.36 4.47 5.36
C VAL A 113 11.49 5.47 6.13
N VAL A 114 10.16 5.32 6.11
CA VAL A 114 9.25 6.25 6.76
C VAL A 114 8.98 5.91 8.23
N GLY A 115 9.54 4.82 8.75
CA GLY A 115 9.29 4.40 10.13
C GLY A 115 7.83 4.00 10.39
N ALA A 116 7.16 3.36 9.42
CA ALA A 116 5.73 3.07 9.50
C ALA A 116 5.36 2.27 10.77
N GLU A 117 4.15 2.43 11.30
CA GLU A 117 3.69 1.54 12.38
C GLU A 117 3.16 0.22 11.82
N MET A 118 2.51 0.29 10.65
CA MET A 118 1.94 -0.86 9.97
C MET A 118 1.72 -0.56 8.48
N ILE A 119 1.51 -1.63 7.72
CA ILE A 119 1.18 -1.59 6.29
C ILE A 119 -0.27 -2.06 6.11
N VAL A 120 -1.11 -1.25 5.46
CA VAL A 120 -2.49 -1.58 5.11
C VAL A 120 -2.57 -1.88 3.62
N VAL A 121 -3.17 -3.01 3.26
CA VAL A 121 -3.41 -3.42 1.87
C VAL A 121 -4.79 -4.05 1.73
N GLY A 122 -5.38 -3.96 0.54
CA GLY A 122 -6.62 -4.67 0.22
C GLY A 122 -6.38 -6.12 -0.18
N SER A 123 -7.32 -7.01 0.14
CA SER A 123 -7.39 -8.38 -0.39
C SER A 123 -8.17 -8.37 -1.69
N ARG A 124 -7.72 -9.04 -2.75
CA ARG A 124 -8.43 -9.05 -4.04
C ARG A 124 -9.84 -9.65 -3.93
N GLU A 125 -10.82 -9.10 -4.66
CA GLU A 125 -12.08 -9.80 -4.93
C GLU A 125 -11.77 -11.17 -5.55
N GLY A 126 -12.53 -12.19 -5.15
CA GLY A 126 -12.38 -13.55 -5.66
C GLY A 126 -12.59 -13.63 -7.18
N GLY A 127 -11.50 -13.47 -7.95
CA GLY A 127 -11.54 -13.54 -9.41
C GLY A 127 -10.14 -13.53 -10.03
N VAL A 128 -9.78 -14.66 -10.65
CA VAL A 128 -8.48 -15.05 -11.23
C VAL A 128 -8.03 -14.20 -12.45
N ARG A 129 -8.47 -12.96 -12.64
CA ARG A 129 -8.35 -12.31 -13.97
C ARG A 129 -7.96 -10.84 -14.11
N ALA A 130 -7.52 -10.14 -13.06
CA ALA A 130 -7.16 -8.71 -13.18
C ALA A 130 -5.70 -8.32 -12.88
N SER A 131 -4.79 -9.28 -12.72
CA SER A 131 -3.36 -9.05 -12.93
C SER A 131 -2.64 -10.39 -12.94
N MET A 132 -2.32 -10.88 -14.14
CA MET A 132 -1.50 -12.08 -14.30
C MET A 132 -0.05 -11.89 -13.86
N HIS A 133 0.34 -10.69 -13.39
CA HIS A 133 1.68 -10.45 -12.84
C HIS A 133 1.76 -10.76 -11.32
N ASP A 134 0.64 -10.67 -10.60
CA ASP A 134 0.59 -10.91 -9.16
C ASP A 134 0.53 -12.40 -8.75
N PHE A 135 0.53 -13.29 -9.74
CA PHE A 135 0.52 -14.74 -9.51
C PHE A 135 1.92 -15.37 -9.48
N PHE A 136 3.00 -14.61 -9.75
CA PHE A 136 4.34 -15.19 -9.88
C PHE A 136 5.23 -15.20 -8.61
N SER A 137 4.81 -14.60 -7.48
CA SER A 137 5.60 -14.66 -6.22
C SER A 137 4.86 -15.15 -4.97
N GLY A 138 3.57 -15.46 -5.06
CA GLY A 138 2.74 -15.82 -3.90
C GLY A 138 2.04 -14.59 -3.28
N SER A 139 1.14 -14.83 -2.33
CA SER A 139 0.32 -13.77 -1.70
C SER A 139 1.19 -12.60 -1.23
N LEU A 140 0.96 -11.38 -1.74
CA LEU A 140 1.64 -10.15 -1.29
C LEU A 140 1.59 -9.99 0.24
N ALA A 141 0.44 -10.33 0.83
CA ALA A 141 0.28 -10.35 2.27
C ALA A 141 1.19 -11.40 2.94
N ALA A 142 1.40 -12.57 2.33
CA ALA A 142 2.35 -13.58 2.83
C ALA A 142 3.81 -13.15 2.61
N HIS A 143 4.12 -12.54 1.46
CA HIS A 143 5.45 -11.99 1.20
C HIS A 143 5.82 -10.90 2.20
N LEU A 144 4.90 -9.96 2.44
CA LEU A 144 5.08 -8.93 3.46
C LEU A 144 5.13 -9.56 4.87
N SER A 145 4.21 -10.44 5.24
CA SER A 145 4.20 -11.04 6.58
C SER A 145 5.46 -11.84 6.91
N HIS A 146 6.11 -12.44 5.91
CA HIS A 146 7.33 -13.21 6.12
C HIS A 146 8.61 -12.37 6.11
N HIS A 147 8.60 -11.21 5.45
CA HIS A 147 9.79 -10.38 5.26
C HIS A 147 9.70 -8.99 5.91
N GLN A 148 8.56 -8.63 6.49
CA GLN A 148 8.36 -7.36 7.19
C GLN A 148 8.49 -7.53 8.69
N SER A 149 9.26 -6.62 9.29
CA SER A 149 9.32 -6.42 10.75
C SER A 149 8.04 -5.79 11.30
N ARG A 150 7.20 -5.23 10.42
CA ARG A 150 5.99 -4.46 10.75
C ARG A 150 4.70 -5.26 10.54
N PRO A 151 3.68 -5.02 11.38
CA PRO A 151 2.34 -5.55 11.16
C PRO A 151 1.78 -5.22 9.77
N VAL A 152 1.10 -6.19 9.16
CA VAL A 152 0.39 -6.04 7.89
C VAL A 152 -1.11 -6.25 8.14
N VAL A 153 -1.92 -5.25 7.79
CA VAL A 153 -3.38 -5.31 7.84
C VAL A 153 -3.91 -5.57 6.45
N VAL A 154 -4.56 -6.71 6.28
CA VAL A 154 -5.23 -7.08 5.03
C VAL A 154 -6.71 -6.81 5.15
N VAL A 155 -7.23 -5.88 4.34
CA VAL A 155 -8.64 -5.49 4.33
C VAL A 155 -9.37 -6.26 3.23
N PRO A 156 -10.37 -7.10 3.55
CA PRO A 156 -11.12 -7.82 2.54
C PRO A 156 -11.88 -6.90 1.57
N ILE A 157 -11.73 -7.13 0.25
CA ILE A 157 -12.54 -6.50 -0.82
C ILE A 157 -13.48 -7.59 -1.35
N GLY A 158 -14.79 -7.48 -1.10
CA GLY A 158 -15.77 -8.50 -1.49
C GLY A 158 -16.93 -8.64 -0.50
N PRO A 159 -18.08 -9.22 -0.91
CA PRO A 159 -19.33 -9.05 -0.21
C PRO A 159 -19.20 -9.58 1.21
N THR A 160 -19.44 -8.70 2.18
CA THR A 160 -19.69 -9.06 3.59
C THR A 160 -20.31 -10.44 3.65
N ALA A 161 -19.58 -11.41 4.20
CA ALA A 161 -20.11 -12.76 4.36
C ALA A 161 -21.45 -12.64 5.07
N THR A 162 -22.53 -12.91 4.33
CA THR A 162 -23.84 -13.17 4.92
C THR A 162 -23.60 -14.17 6.03
N GLY A 163 -24.10 -13.87 7.23
CA GLY A 163 -24.16 -14.82 8.33
C GLY A 163 -24.92 -16.07 7.90
N GLY A 164 -24.20 -17.02 7.32
CA GLY A 164 -24.63 -18.37 7.07
C GLY A 164 -23.93 -19.23 8.12
N ALA A 165 -24.61 -19.46 9.24
CA ALA A 165 -24.21 -20.48 10.19
C ALA A 165 -23.99 -21.79 9.43
N ALA A 166 -22.75 -22.28 9.39
CA ALA A 166 -22.47 -23.61 8.90
C ALA A 166 -23.27 -24.60 9.76
N PRO A 167 -24.07 -25.52 9.19
CA PRO A 167 -24.78 -26.50 9.99
C PRO A 167 -23.74 -27.39 10.68
N ARG A 168 -23.60 -27.22 11.99
CA ARG A 168 -22.83 -28.11 12.86
C ARG A 168 -23.46 -29.50 12.75
N LYS A 169 -22.83 -30.40 11.98
CA LYS A 169 -23.17 -31.81 12.01
C LYS A 169 -22.83 -32.32 13.41
N ASP A 170 -23.86 -32.51 14.21
CA ASP A 170 -23.78 -33.27 15.44
C ASP A 170 -23.30 -34.69 15.10
N ARG A 171 -22.09 -35.04 15.54
CA ARG A 171 -21.67 -36.43 15.65
C ARG A 171 -21.97 -36.87 17.07
N GLY A 172 -23.22 -37.25 17.29
CA GLY A 172 -23.72 -37.83 18.52
C GLY A 172 -24.07 -39.31 18.31
N ARG A 173 -23.12 -40.15 18.69
CA ARG A 173 -23.20 -41.53 19.24
C ARG A 173 -23.89 -42.65 18.45
#